data_AF-A0A844MEJ5-F1
#
_entry.id   AF-A0A844MEJ5-F1
#
_cell.length_a   1.000
_cell.length_b   1.000
_cell.length_c   1.000
_cell.angle_alpha   90.00
_cell.angle_beta   90.00
_cell.angle_gamma   90.00
#
_symmetry.space_group_name_H-M   'P 1'
#
loop_
_entity.id
_entity.type
_entity.pdbx_description
1 polymer ?
#
loop_
_entity_poly.entity_id
_entity_poly.type
_entity_poly.pdbx_seq_one_letter_code
_entity_poly.pdbx_strand_id
1 'polypeptide(L)' 'MLNEHEVRYLVIGGYAVALHGHPRYTKDLDIWVEMELNNAKQLMDVLTAFGFGSVGLTQEAY' A
#
# COMPACT_ATOMS: atom_id res chain seq x y z
N MET A 1 -1.62 9.97 3.61
CA MET A 1 -1.45 9.70 2.16
C MET A 1 -2.34 8.58 1.63
N LEU A 2 -2.18 7.29 1.98
CA LEU A 2 -3.06 6.23 1.43
C LEU A 2 -4.56 6.47 1.75
N ASN A 3 -4.89 6.77 3.01
CA ASN A 3 -6.24 7.13 3.41
C ASN A 3 -6.75 8.43 2.75
N GLU A 4 -5.86 9.40 2.51
CA GLU A 4 -6.23 10.69 1.88
C GLU A 4 -6.60 10.52 0.41
N HIS A 5 -6.08 9.49 -0.26
CA HIS A 5 -6.40 9.17 -1.64
C HIS A 5 -7.41 8.01 -1.76
N GLU A 6 -8.05 7.65 -0.63
CA GLU A 6 -9.10 6.63 -0.57
C GLU A 6 -8.67 5.25 -1.10
N VAL A 7 -7.37 4.93 -1.02
CA VAL A 7 -6.85 3.62 -1.42
C VAL A 7 -7.45 2.56 -0.50
N ARG A 8 -7.99 1.50 -1.09
CA ARG A 8 -8.46 0.29 -0.39
C ARG A 8 -7.28 -0.66 -0.19
N TYR A 9 -6.84 -0.77 1.06
CA TYR A 9 -5.71 -1.60 1.45
C TYR A 9 -5.90 -2.22 2.83
N LEU A 10 -5.08 -3.21 3.15
CA LEU A 10 -4.96 -3.80 4.49
C LEU A 10 -3.48 -3.81 4.89
N VAL A 11 -3.19 -3.38 6.13
CA VAL A 11 -1.88 -3.63 6.74
C VAL A 11 -1.81 -5.12 7.09
N ILE A 12 -0.79 -5.79 6.60
CA ILE A 12 -0.55 -7.21 6.86
C ILE A 12 0.85 -7.42 7.47
N GLY A 13 1.26 -8.67 7.62
CA GLY A 13 2.62 -8.99 8.03
C GLY A 13 2.95 -8.58 9.47
N GLY A 14 4.20 -8.16 9.69
CA GLY A 14 4.75 -7.94 11.03
C GLY A 14 4.01 -6.89 11.85
N TYR A 15 3.57 -5.81 11.21
CA TYR A 15 2.81 -4.74 11.87
C TYR A 15 1.43 -5.20 12.33
N ALA A 16 0.71 -5.98 11.52
CA ALA A 16 -0.58 -6.54 11.90
C ALA A 16 -0.44 -7.50 13.11
N VAL A 17 0.59 -8.35 13.12
CA VAL A 17 0.89 -9.23 14.25
C VAL A 17 1.26 -8.45 15.51
N ALA A 18 2.07 -7.40 15.38
CA ALA A 18 2.46 -6.57 16.51
C ALA A 18 1.27 -5.87 17.18
N LEU A 19 0.28 -5.45 16.39
CA LEU A 19 -0.92 -4.77 16.89
C LEU A 19 -1.98 -5.73 17.46
N HIS A 20 -2.23 -6.86 16.79
CA HIS A 20 -3.33 -7.77 17.13
C HIS A 20 -2.91 -9.07 17.83
N GLY A 21 -1.61 -9.38 17.86
CA GLY A 21 -1.05 -10.58 18.47
C GLY A 21 -0.09 -10.22 19.60
N HIS A 22 1.21 -10.44 19.36
CA HIS A 22 2.27 -10.10 20.30
C HIS A 22 3.25 -9.11 19.66
N PRO A 23 3.92 -8.26 20.45
CA PRO A 23 4.96 -7.39 19.94
C PRO A 23 5.98 -8.18 19.12
N ARG A 24 6.18 -7.75 17.87
CA ARG A 24 7.13 -8.34 16.92
C ARG A 24 7.80 -7.20 16.18
N TYR A 25 9.12 -7.16 16.24
CA TYR A 25 9.89 -6.18 15.49
C TYR A 25 9.96 -6.60 14.01
N THR A 26 9.68 -5.67 13.12
CA THR A 26 9.87 -5.79 11.67
C THR A 26 10.50 -4.51 11.14
N LYS A 27 11.35 -4.62 10.11
CA LYS A 27 11.93 -3.45 9.44
C LYS A 27 11.07 -2.95 8.29
N ASP A 28 10.19 -3.81 7.79
CA ASP A 28 9.39 -3.57 6.59
C ASP A 28 7.90 -3.41 6.94
N LEU A 29 7.17 -2.73 6.07
CA LEU A 29 5.72 -2.56 6.11
C LEU A 29 5.09 -3.29 4.92
N ASP A 30 4.30 -4.32 5.21
CA ASP A 30 3.59 -5.10 4.20
C ASP A 30 2.15 -4.59 4.06
N ILE A 31 1.74 -4.30 2.84
CA ILE A 31 0.39 -3.81 2.51
C ILE A 31 -0.21 -4.70 1.43
N TRP A 32 -1.42 -5.22 1.69
CA TRP A 32 -2.25 -5.84 0.67
C TRP A 32 -3.16 -4.78 0.04
N VAL A 33 -3.33 -4.79 -1.28
CA VAL A 33 -4.12 -3.82 -2.03
C VAL A 33 -5.21 -4.55 -2.82
N GLU A 34 -6.43 -4.03 -2.78
CA GLU A 34 -7.53 -4.60 -3.55
C GLU A 34 -7.31 -4.41 -5.07
N MET A 35 -7.41 -5.49 -5.84
CA MET A 35 -7.14 -5.52 -7.28
C MET A 35 -8.33 -5.01 -8.11
N GLU A 36 -8.65 -3.74 -7.94
CA GLU A 36 -9.66 -3.05 -8.72
C GLU A 36 -9.01 -1.85 -9.45
N LEU A 37 -9.46 -1.56 -10.67
CA LEU A 37 -8.79 -0.60 -11.54
C LEU A 37 -8.79 0.82 -10.98
N ASN A 38 -9.89 1.27 -10.37
CA ASN A 38 -9.93 2.58 -9.73
C ASN A 38 -9.00 2.64 -8.51
N ASN A 39 -8.93 1.57 -7.73
CA ASN A 39 -8.00 1.47 -6.60
C ASN A 39 -6.52 1.52 -7.04
N ALA A 40 -6.19 0.86 -8.16
CA ALA A 40 -4.85 0.90 -8.75
C ALA A 40 -4.47 2.33 -9.19
N LYS A 41 -5.41 3.09 -9.77
CA LYS A 41 -5.19 4.51 -10.12
C LYS A 41 -4.88 5.35 -8.88
N GLN A 42 -5.69 5.22 -7.83
CA GLN A 42 -5.48 5.93 -6.57
C GLN A 42 -4.12 5.58 -5.95
N LEU A 43 -3.72 4.31 -6.00
CA LEU A 43 -2.39 3.89 -5.54
C LEU A 43 -1.27 4.55 -6.35
N MET A 44 -1.39 4.63 -7.68
CA MET A 44 -0.41 5.29 -8.54
C MET A 44 -0.27 6.79 -8.24
N ASP A 45 -1.38 7.47 -7.94
CA ASP A 45 -1.39 8.87 -7.53
C ASP A 45 -0.66 9.06 -6.19
N VAL A 46 -0.93 8.18 -5.21
CA VAL A 46 -0.22 8.19 -3.92
C VAL A 46 1.27 7.97 -4.08
N LEU A 47 1.67 6.96 -4.86
CA LEU A 47 3.09 6.65 -5.07
C LEU A 47 3.80 7.82 -5.76
N THR A 48 3.15 8.46 -6.73
CA THR A 48 3.67 9.66 -7.37
C THR A 48 3.83 10.81 -6.38
N ALA A 49 2.80 11.12 -5.60
CA ALA A 49 2.83 12.17 -4.59
C ALA A 49 3.86 11.90 -3.47
N PHE A 50 4.09 10.64 -3.14
CA PHE A 50 5.08 10.22 -2.13
C PHE A 50 6.53 10.32 -2.64
N GLY A 51 6.74 10.46 -3.95
CA GLY A 51 8.06 10.65 -4.57
C GLY A 51 8.56 9.49 -5.42
N PHE A 52 7.71 8.51 -5.73
CA PHE A 52 8.05 7.34 -6.55
C PHE A 52 7.74 7.51 -8.05
N GLY A 53 7.32 8.71 -8.48
CA GLY A 53 6.94 8.97 -9.88
C GLY A 53 8.03 8.70 -10.91
N SER A 54 9.31 8.76 -10.54
CA SER A 54 10.44 8.49 -11.44
C SER A 54 10.78 7.01 -11.62
N VAL A 55 10.12 6.11 -10.88
CA VAL A 55 10.45 4.67 -10.84
C VAL A 55 9.80 3.90 -12.00
N GLY A 56 8.97 4.56 -12.82
CA GLY A 56 8.39 3.97 -14.04
C GLY A 56 7.35 2.89 -13.76
N LEU A 57 6.71 2.93 -12.59
CA LEU A 57 5.62 2.02 -12.23
C LEU A 57 4.41 2.25 -13.14
N THR A 58 3.77 1.17 -13.57
CA THR A 58 2.56 1.19 -14.39
C THR A 58 1.48 0.32 -13.74
N GLN A 59 0.22 0.71 -13.94
CA GLN A 59 -0.93 -0.13 -13.59
C GLN A 59 -1.23 -1.08 -14.76
N GLU A 60 -0.57 -2.23 -14.80
CA GLU A 60 -0.92 -3.30 -15.72
C GLU A 60 -1.90 -4.25 -15.02
N ALA A 61 -3.08 -4.43 -15.61
CA ALA A 61 -4.04 -5.43 -15.20
C ALA A 61 -3.91 -6.64 -16.13
N TYR A 62 -3.80 -7.84 -15.57
CA TYR A 62 -3.85 -9.11 -16.30
C TYR A 62 -5.29 -9.49 -16.67
#